data_AF-A0AA88LUT8-F1
#
_entry.id   AF-A0AA88LUT8-F1
#
_cell.length_a   1.000
_cell.length_b   1.000
_cell.length_c   1.000
_cell.angle_alpha   90.00
_cell.angle_beta   90.00
_cell.angle_gamma   90.00
#
_symmetry.space_group_name_H-M   'P 1'
#
loop_
_entity.id
_entity.type
_entity.pdbx_description
1 polymer ?
#
loop_
_entity_poly.entity_id
_entity_poly.type
_entity_poly.pdbx_seq_one_letter_code
_entity_poly.pdbx_strand_id
1 'polypeptide(L)'
;MTADKDKKRSSSERRKEKSRDAARCRRSKETEVFYELAHQLPLPHSISSHLDKASIMRLSISFLRTRKLLATERNIKVCGTEQ
;
A
#
# COMPACT_ATOMS: atom_id res chain seq x y z
N MET A 1 42.31 27.55 5.69
CA MET A 1 41.05 27.21 6.40
C MET A 1 39.86 26.88 5.48
N THR A 2 40.03 26.82 4.16
CA THR A 2 38.94 26.58 3.18
C THR A 2 38.70 25.10 2.88
N ALA A 3 39.77 24.31 2.76
CA ALA A 3 39.70 22.88 2.40
C ALA A 3 38.87 21.99 3.35
N ASP A 4 38.81 22.30 4.64
CA ASP A 4 38.03 21.53 5.63
C ASP A 4 36.51 21.74 5.45
N LYS A 5 36.09 22.97 5.12
CA LYS A 5 34.69 23.30 4.83
C LYS A 5 34.20 22.59 3.58
N ASP A 6 35.01 22.51 2.54
CA ASP A 6 34.65 21.83 1.28
C ASP A 6 34.51 20.31 1.48
N LYS A 7 35.39 19.71 2.28
CA LYS A 7 35.31 18.28 2.63
C LYS A 7 34.07 17.96 3.48
N LYS A 8 33.71 18.83 4.42
CA LYS A 8 32.48 18.73 5.22
C LYS A 8 31.22 18.90 4.37
N ARG A 9 31.24 19.80 3.39
CA ARG A 9 30.14 20.02 2.44
C ARG A 9 29.91 18.79 1.55
N SER A 10 30.97 18.25 0.96
CA SER A 10 30.94 17.02 0.16
C SER A 10 30.41 15.80 0.97
N SER A 11 30.85 15.64 2.22
CA SER A 11 30.35 14.58 3.11
C SER A 11 28.86 14.74 3.44
N SER A 12 28.41 15.98 3.68
CA SER A 12 27.00 16.30 3.92
C SER A 12 26.13 16.01 2.69
N GLU A 13 26.59 16.38 1.49
CA GLU A 13 25.92 16.09 0.23
C GLU A 13 25.76 14.58 0.01
N ARG A 14 26.81 13.79 0.26
CA ARG A 14 26.75 12.32 0.15
C ARG A 14 25.78 11.70 1.15
N ARG A 15 25.67 12.24 2.36
CA ARG A 15 24.66 11.79 3.36
C ARG A 15 23.24 12.16 2.94
N LYS A 16 23.04 13.38 2.41
CA LYS A 16 21.75 13.83 1.89
C LYS A 16 21.30 12.95 0.72
N GLU A 17 22.21 12.60 -0.19
CA GLU A 17 21.91 11.73 -1.32
C GLU A 17 21.44 10.35 -0.85
N LYS A 18 22.17 9.71 0.08
CA LYS A 18 21.76 8.43 0.67
C LYS A 18 20.38 8.48 1.32
N SER A 19 20.07 9.55 2.05
CA SER A 19 18.75 9.75 2.67
C SER A 19 17.65 9.88 1.60
N ARG A 20 17.95 10.59 0.52
CA ARG A 20 17.05 10.81 -0.61
C ARG A 20 16.77 9.51 -1.35
N ASP A 21 17.80 8.70 -1.60
CA ASP A 21 17.66 7.37 -2.21
C ASP A 21 16.88 6.41 -1.31
N ALA A 22 17.14 6.42 0.00
CA ALA A 22 16.37 5.63 0.95
C ALA A 22 14.89 6.04 0.97
N ALA A 23 14.58 7.33 0.92
CA ALA A 23 13.20 7.82 0.84
C ALA A 23 12.53 7.45 -0.50
N ARG A 24 13.27 7.49 -1.61
CA ARG A 24 12.78 7.04 -2.92
C ARG A 24 12.46 5.54 -2.90
N CYS A 25 13.37 4.71 -2.39
CA CYS A 25 13.19 3.28 -2.26
C CYS A 25 11.93 2.93 -1.43
N ARG A 26 11.74 3.60 -0.28
CA ARG A 26 10.52 3.41 0.53
C ARG A 26 9.24 3.77 -0.24
N ARG A 27 9.21 4.90 -0.95
CA ARG A 27 8.04 5.32 -1.76
C ARG A 27 7.76 4.34 -2.91
N SER A 28 8.80 3.87 -3.60
CA SER A 28 8.66 2.88 -4.67
C SER A 28 8.09 1.57 -4.13
N LYS A 29 8.61 1.07 -3.00
CA LYS A 29 8.11 -0.15 -2.37
C LYS A 29 6.66 -0.01 -1.89
N GLU A 30 6.33 1.13 -1.26
CA GLU A 30 4.97 1.43 -0.84
C GLU A 30 4.00 1.39 -2.03
N THR A 31 4.35 2.03 -3.15
CA THR A 31 3.53 2.04 -4.36
C THR A 31 3.37 0.64 -4.96
N GLU A 32 4.45 -0.17 -5.01
CA GLU A 32 4.39 -1.57 -5.46
C GLU A 32 3.39 -2.38 -4.62
N VAL A 33 3.46 -2.26 -3.29
CA VAL A 33 2.55 -2.96 -2.36
C VAL A 33 1.09 -2.52 -2.55
N PHE A 34 0.84 -1.23 -2.80
CA PHE A 34 -0.52 -0.74 -3.09
C PHE A 34 -1.07 -1.34 -4.39
N TYR A 35 -0.26 -1.42 -5.45
CA TYR A 35 -0.71 -2.04 -6.69
C TYR A 35 -0.92 -3.54 -6.54
N GLU A 36 -0.06 -4.24 -5.82
CA GLU A 36 -0.26 -5.66 -5.51
C GLU A 36 -1.59 -5.87 -4.75
N LEU A 37 -1.88 -5.04 -3.75
CA LEU A 37 -3.16 -5.08 -3.03
C LEU A 37 -4.35 -4.83 -3.98
N ALA A 38 -4.25 -3.86 -4.89
CA ALA A 38 -5.30 -3.57 -5.86
C ALA A 38 -5.57 -4.77 -6.79
N HIS A 39 -4.54 -5.52 -7.16
CA HIS A 39 -4.65 -6.74 -7.98
C HIS A 39 -5.35 -7.90 -7.24
N GLN A 40 -5.36 -7.90 -5.91
CA GLN A 40 -6.08 -8.90 -5.11
C GLN A 40 -7.58 -8.58 -4.98
N LEU A 41 -8.02 -7.39 -5.34
CA LEU A 41 -9.44 -7.04 -5.31
C LEU A 41 -10.17 -7.71 -6.48
N PRO A 42 -11.45 -8.09 -6.30
CA PRO A 42 -12.25 -8.73 -7.36
C PRO A 42 -12.72 -7.71 -8.41
N LEU A 43 -11.78 -7.05 -9.08
CA LEU A 43 -12.00 -6.03 -10.08
C LEU A 43 -11.17 -6.34 -11.34
N PRO A 44 -11.66 -6.00 -12.55
CA PRO A 44 -10.85 -6.07 -13.76
C PRO A 44 -9.56 -5.24 -13.63
N HIS A 45 -8.45 -5.76 -14.18
CA HIS A 45 -7.15 -5.07 -14.12
C HIS A 45 -7.19 -3.65 -14.72
N SER A 46 -8.00 -3.45 -15.77
CA SER A 46 -8.22 -2.15 -16.40
C SER A 46 -8.82 -1.10 -15.46
N ILE A 47 -9.48 -1.50 -14.37
CA ILE A 47 -10.00 -0.58 -13.36
C ILE A 47 -8.98 -0.46 -12.22
N SER A 48 -8.46 -1.59 -11.73
CA SER A 48 -7.55 -1.62 -10.58
C SER A 48 -6.25 -0.84 -10.83
N SER A 49 -5.74 -0.82 -12.07
CA SER A 49 -4.52 -0.10 -12.45
C SER A 49 -4.65 1.42 -12.34
N HIS A 50 -5.86 1.96 -12.40
CA HIS A 50 -6.15 3.40 -12.35
C HIS A 50 -6.57 3.89 -10.97
N LEU A 51 -6.63 3.00 -9.97
CA LEU A 51 -6.99 3.39 -8.61
C LEU A 51 -5.86 4.15 -7.93
N ASP A 52 -6.23 5.22 -7.22
CA ASP A 52 -5.34 5.91 -6.31
C ASP A 52 -5.22 5.15 -4.97
N LYS A 53 -4.15 5.44 -4.20
CA LYS A 53 -3.86 4.75 -2.93
C LYS A 53 -5.03 4.81 -1.94
N ALA A 54 -5.75 5.93 -1.88
CA ALA A 54 -6.88 6.08 -0.97
C ALA A 54 -8.08 5.23 -1.39
N SER A 55 -8.39 5.15 -2.69
CA SER A 55 -9.46 4.28 -3.16
C SER A 55 -9.12 2.80 -3.00
N ILE A 56 -7.86 2.40 -3.22
CA ILE A 56 -7.39 1.02 -2.94
C ILE A 56 -7.67 0.66 -1.47
N MET A 57 -7.32 1.53 -0.52
CA MET A 57 -7.60 1.30 0.91
C MET A 57 -9.10 1.20 1.20
N ARG A 58 -9.90 2.15 0.70
CA ARG A 58 -11.36 2.17 0.93
C ARG A 58 -12.02 0.90 0.39
N LEU A 59 -11.69 0.49 -0.83
CA LEU A 59 -12.23 -0.71 -1.46
C LEU A 59 -11.78 -1.99 -0.73
N SER A 60 -10.51 -2.06 -0.31
CA SER A 60 -9.99 -3.20 0.44
C SER A 60 -10.71 -3.38 1.78
N ILE A 61 -10.88 -2.29 2.54
CA ILE A 61 -11.62 -2.32 3.81
C ILE A 61 -13.07 -2.74 3.59
N SER A 62 -13.75 -2.15 2.60
CA SER A 62 -15.13 -2.49 2.25
C SER A 62 -15.26 -3.96 1.86
N PHE A 63 -14.37 -4.48 1.02
CA PHE A 63 -14.36 -5.88 0.60
C PHE A 63 -14.24 -6.84 1.79
N LEU A 64 -13.31 -6.59 2.71
CA LEU A 64 -13.14 -7.42 3.91
C LEU A 64 -14.37 -7.37 4.82
N ARG A 65 -14.97 -6.18 5.02
CA ARG A 65 -16.20 -6.02 5.81
C ARG A 65 -17.38 -6.77 5.19
N THR A 66 -17.59 -6.63 3.88
CA THR A 66 -18.66 -7.34 3.17
C THR A 66 -18.47 -8.85 3.24
N ARG A 67 -17.24 -9.36 3.07
CA ARG A 67 -16.95 -10.79 3.23
C ARG A 67 -17.25 -11.29 4.63
N LYS A 68 -16.89 -10.53 5.66
CA LYS A 68 -17.21 -10.87 7.06
C LYS A 68 -18.71 -10.91 7.28
N LEU A 69 -19.45 -9.91 6.81
CA LEU A 69 -20.91 -9.86 6.91
C LEU A 69 -21.54 -11.08 6.23
N LEU A 70 -21.17 -11.36 4.98
CA LEU A 70 -21.69 -12.52 4.24
C LEU A 70 -21.32 -13.87 4.87
N ALA A 71 -20.17 -13.97 5.54
CA ALA A 71 -19.79 -15.16 6.30
C ALA A 71 -20.65 -15.31 7.57
N THR A 72 -20.92 -14.21 8.29
CA THR A 72 -21.84 -14.23 9.43
C THR A 72 -23.26 -14.60 9.00
N GLU A 73 -23.78 -13.99 7.93
CA GLU A 73 -25.09 -14.33 7.34
C GLU A 73 -25.19 -15.81 6.93
N ARG A 74 -24.10 -16.38 6.38
CA ARG A 74 -24.05 -17.82 6.08
C ARG A 74 -24.11 -18.69 7.33
N ASN A 75 -23.50 -18.30 8.44
CA ASN A 75 -23.62 -19.03 9.70
C ASN A 75 -25.02 -18.93 10.31
N ILE A 76 -25.73 -17.81 10.13
CA ILE A 76 -27.14 -17.67 10.56
C ILE A 76 -28.04 -18.60 9.74
N LYS A 77 -27.82 -18.68 8.41
CA LYS A 77 -28.63 -19.56 7.54
C LYS A 77 -28.40 -21.05 7.77
N VAL A 78 -27.17 -21.48 8.11
CA VAL A 78 -26.87 -22.88 8.43
C VAL A 78 -27.55 -23.32 9.74
N CYS A 79 -27.80 -22.40 10.66
CA CYS A 79 -28.58 -22.67 11.88
C CYS A 79 -30.12 -22.65 11.65
N GLY A 80 -30.59 -22.23 10.47
CA GLY A 80 -32.01 -22.01 10.16
C GLY A 80 -32.64 -23.02 9.18
N THR A 81 -31.89 -24.03 8.73
CA THR A 81 -32.41 -25.10 7.88
C THR A 81 -32.21 -26.45 8.55
N GLU A 82 -32.87 -26.62 9.69
CA GLU A 82 -33.23 -27.93 10.24
C GLU A 82 -34.78 -27.91 10.33
N GLN A 83 -35.43 -28.34 9.25
CA GLN A 83 -36.77 -28.91 9.24
C GLN A 83 -36.76 -30.08 8.27
#